data_AF-A0A7S3Z552-F1
#
_entry.id   AF-A0A7S3Z552-F1
#
_cell.length_a   1.000
_cell.length_b   1.000
_cell.length_c   1.000
_cell.angle_alpha   90.00
_cell.angle_beta   90.00
_cell.angle_gamma   90.00
#
_symmetry.space_group_name_H-M   'P 1'
#
loop_
_entity.id
_entity.type
_entity.pdbx_description
1 polymer ?
#
loop_
_entity_poly.entity_id
_entity_poly.type
_entity_poly.pdbx_seq_one_letter_code
_entity_poly.pdbx_strand_id
1 'polypeptide(L)'
;ALTTNGKDPRFSNAHQRSQAVTEIRMRVATLQATISNTLFNMLKAGPKVQEAVLDWIANILRLNLERRKMQFDPVKVSSLGFFVNMGAVMVTLSMPYILSKKDRISTVNPRFLLGKSRVDYNLCTRLHTTTLDLKQLALRLEEEQEDRDYDVDKDEEDNEEDEETAGDSADAHHQQQQEEKAG
;
A
#
# COMPACT_ATOMS: atom_id res chain seq x y z
N ALA A 1 -4.87 -4.21 -67.32
CA ALA A 1 -5.37 -5.23 -66.38
C ALA A 1 -4.16 -5.95 -65.78
N LEU A 2 -3.79 -5.64 -64.54
CA LEU A 2 -2.73 -6.33 -63.81
C LEU A 2 -3.38 -7.29 -62.83
N THR A 3 -3.45 -8.57 -63.20
CA THR A 3 -3.95 -9.64 -62.34
C THR A 3 -2.83 -10.03 -61.37
N THR A 4 -2.82 -9.48 -60.17
CA THR A 4 -1.92 -9.96 -59.11
C THR A 4 -2.49 -11.24 -58.48
N ASN A 5 -2.42 -12.36 -59.20
CA ASN A 5 -2.59 -13.70 -58.64
C ASN A 5 -1.32 -14.14 -57.88
N GLY A 6 -0.82 -13.27 -57.01
CA GLY A 6 0.25 -13.58 -56.08
C GLY A 6 -0.29 -13.48 -54.67
N LYS A 7 -0.55 -14.61 -54.01
CA LYS A 7 -0.70 -14.64 -52.55
C LYS A 7 0.56 -14.00 -51.98
N ASP A 8 0.46 -12.78 -51.48
CA ASP A 8 1.59 -12.08 -50.86
C ASP A 8 2.14 -12.96 -49.72
N PRO A 9 3.39 -13.46 -49.81
CA PRO A 9 3.92 -14.51 -48.95
C PRO A 9 3.94 -14.11 -47.46
N ARG A 10 3.82 -12.81 -47.15
CA ARG A 10 3.67 -12.29 -45.79
C ARG A 10 2.38 -12.73 -45.09
N PHE A 11 1.36 -13.14 -45.83
CA PHE A 11 0.06 -13.57 -45.28
C PHE A 11 -0.19 -15.08 -45.37
N SER A 12 0.71 -15.85 -45.99
CA SER A 12 0.59 -17.31 -46.15
C SER A 12 0.35 -18.03 -44.82
N ASN A 13 1.04 -17.60 -43.76
CA ASN A 13 1.00 -18.25 -42.45
C ASN A 13 0.27 -17.39 -41.40
N ALA A 14 -0.57 -16.43 -41.82
CA ALA A 14 -1.24 -15.49 -40.92
C ALA A 14 -2.09 -16.19 -39.85
N HIS A 15 -2.82 -17.24 -40.23
CA HIS A 15 -3.63 -18.03 -39.31
C HIS A 15 -2.78 -18.76 -38.26
N GLN A 16 -1.70 -19.42 -38.68
CA GLN A 16 -0.76 -20.12 -37.80
C GLN A 16 -0.08 -19.16 -36.81
N ARG A 17 0.29 -17.95 -37.27
CA ARG A 17 0.82 -16.91 -36.38
C ARG A 17 -0.21 -16.49 -35.32
N SER A 18 -1.47 -16.30 -35.71
CA SER A 18 -2.54 -15.94 -34.78
C SER A 18 -2.77 -17.02 -33.73
N GLN A 19 -2.76 -18.29 -34.14
CA GLN A 19 -2.86 -19.44 -33.25
C GLN A 19 -1.70 -19.48 -32.25
N ALA A 20 -0.46 -19.34 -32.73
CA ALA A 20 0.73 -19.32 -31.86
C ALA A 20 0.69 -18.16 -30.85
N VAL A 21 0.30 -16.95 -31.30
CA VAL A 21 0.15 -15.79 -30.40
C VAL A 21 -0.93 -16.04 -29.35
N THR A 22 -2.06 -16.64 -29.74
CA THR A 22 -3.15 -16.97 -28.81
C THR A 22 -2.70 -17.98 -27.77
N GLU A 23 -1.99 -19.03 -28.18
CA GLU A 23 -1.44 -20.02 -27.26
C GLU A 23 -0.46 -19.40 -26.26
N ILE A 24 0.45 -18.55 -26.73
CA ILE A 24 1.39 -17.82 -25.85
C ILE A 24 0.63 -16.96 -24.85
N ARG A 25 -0.40 -16.22 -25.29
CA ARG A 25 -1.22 -15.39 -24.40
C ARG A 25 -1.92 -16.24 -23.34
N MET A 26 -2.49 -17.37 -23.72
CA MET A 26 -3.13 -18.29 -22.76
C MET A 26 -2.12 -18.80 -21.72
N ARG A 27 -0.94 -19.26 -22.16
CA ARG A 27 0.12 -19.73 -21.26
C ARG A 27 0.60 -18.63 -20.29
N VAL A 28 0.78 -17.40 -20.79
CA VAL A 28 1.15 -16.25 -19.97
C VAL A 28 0.06 -15.92 -18.95
N ALA A 29 -1.22 -15.93 -19.35
CA ALA A 29 -2.33 -15.70 -18.45
C ALA A 29 -2.41 -16.77 -17.34
N THR A 30 -2.22 -18.04 -17.67
CA THR A 30 -2.18 -19.14 -16.69
C THR A 30 -1.01 -18.97 -15.71
N LEU A 31 0.17 -18.59 -16.21
CA LEU A 31 1.35 -18.33 -15.39
C LEU A 31 1.09 -17.18 -14.40
N GLN A 32 0.59 -16.06 -14.90
CA GLN A 32 0.26 -14.88 -14.07
C GLN A 32 -0.78 -15.24 -13.01
N ALA A 33 -1.85 -15.96 -13.37
CA ALA A 33 -2.87 -16.39 -12.43
C ALA A 33 -2.30 -17.30 -11.32
N THR A 34 -1.41 -18.23 -11.68
CA THR A 34 -0.76 -19.13 -10.71
C THR A 34 0.12 -18.36 -9.74
N ILE A 35 0.91 -17.41 -10.24
CA ILE A 35 1.76 -16.54 -9.40
C ILE A 35 0.88 -15.69 -8.48
N SER A 36 -0.15 -15.03 -9.00
CA SER A 36 -1.08 -14.22 -8.20
C SER A 36 -1.73 -15.03 -7.08
N ASN A 37 -2.24 -16.23 -7.39
CA ASN A 37 -2.85 -17.11 -6.39
C ASN A 37 -1.85 -17.54 -5.31
N THR A 38 -0.62 -17.85 -5.71
CA THR A 38 0.45 -18.22 -4.77
C THR A 38 0.77 -17.06 -3.84
N LEU A 39 0.92 -15.85 -4.37
CA LEU A 39 1.16 -14.65 -3.57
C LEU A 39 -0.02 -14.32 -2.65
N PHE A 40 -1.26 -14.44 -3.12
CA PHE A 40 -2.43 -14.27 -2.25
C PHE A 40 -2.44 -15.25 -1.08
N ASN A 41 -2.04 -16.51 -1.30
CA ASN A 41 -1.95 -17.49 -0.23
C ASN A 41 -0.83 -17.12 0.76
N MET A 42 0.32 -16.64 0.28
CA MET A 42 1.39 -16.14 1.14
C MET A 42 0.97 -14.93 1.98
N LEU A 43 0.26 -13.98 1.37
CA LEU A 43 -0.26 -12.79 2.07
C LEU A 43 -1.29 -13.15 3.15
N LYS A 44 -2.03 -14.26 2.98
CA LYS A 44 -3.00 -14.76 3.97
C LYS A 44 -2.38 -15.65 5.05
N ALA A 45 -1.13 -16.09 4.88
CA ALA A 45 -0.49 -17.03 5.81
C ALA A 45 -0.16 -16.40 7.17
N GLY A 46 0.08 -15.10 7.21
CA GLY A 46 0.31 -14.35 8.46
C GLY A 46 1.11 -13.06 8.26
N PRO A 47 1.18 -12.20 9.31
CA PRO A 47 1.78 -10.87 9.21
C PRO A 47 3.27 -10.89 8.85
N LYS A 48 4.04 -11.84 9.40
CA LYS A 48 5.47 -11.98 9.08
C LYS A 48 5.71 -12.31 7.59
N VAL A 49 4.89 -13.19 7.01
CA VAL A 49 5.01 -13.60 5.61
C VAL A 49 4.56 -12.46 4.70
N GLN A 50 3.50 -11.74 5.08
CA GLN A 50 3.04 -10.56 4.38
C GLN A 50 4.16 -9.50 4.26
N GLU A 51 4.81 -9.17 5.37
CA GLU A 51 5.93 -8.21 5.37
C GLU A 51 7.09 -8.69 4.48
N ALA A 52 7.47 -9.97 4.58
CA ALA A 52 8.52 -10.53 3.74
C ALA A 52 8.19 -10.48 2.23
N VAL A 53 6.92 -10.70 1.85
CA VAL A 53 6.47 -10.58 0.46
C VAL A 53 6.54 -9.13 -0.01
N LEU A 54 6.12 -8.17 0.82
CA LEU A 54 6.18 -6.75 0.50
C LEU A 54 7.62 -6.26 0.36
N ASP A 55 8.52 -6.71 1.24
CA ASP A 55 9.95 -6.41 1.16
C ASP A 55 10.60 -7.03 -0.08
N TRP A 56 10.20 -8.25 -0.46
CA TRP A 56 10.65 -8.88 -1.70
C TRP A 56 10.23 -8.06 -2.93
N ILE A 57 8.98 -7.59 -2.98
CA ILE A 57 8.50 -6.72 -4.07
C ILE A 57 9.28 -5.40 -4.09
N ALA A 58 9.49 -4.77 -2.92
CA ALA A 58 10.27 -3.54 -2.82
C ALA A 58 11.71 -3.74 -3.31
N ASN A 59 12.33 -4.88 -2.96
CA ASN A 59 13.67 -5.22 -3.41
C ASN A 59 13.74 -5.44 -4.92
N ILE A 60 12.73 -6.08 -5.53
CA ILE A 60 12.62 -6.19 -7.00
C ILE A 60 12.66 -4.81 -7.65
N LEU A 61 11.86 -3.87 -7.14
CA LEU A 61 11.80 -2.51 -7.68
C LEU A 61 13.14 -1.79 -7.52
N ARG A 62 13.77 -1.92 -6.34
CA ARG A 62 15.07 -1.31 -6.02
C ARG A 62 16.20 -1.82 -6.91
N LEU A 63 16.27 -3.14 -7.14
CA LEU A 63 17.30 -3.74 -8.00
C LEU A 63 17.14 -3.35 -9.47
N ASN A 64 15.95 -2.89 -9.87
CA ASN A 64 15.62 -2.58 -11.24
C ASN A 64 15.47 -1.06 -11.50
N LEU A 65 15.95 -0.20 -10.61
CA LEU A 65 15.87 1.26 -10.77
C LEU A 65 16.54 1.77 -12.04
N GLU A 66 17.55 1.04 -12.57
CA GLU A 66 18.21 1.38 -13.83
C GLU A 66 17.29 1.36 -15.03
N ARG A 67 16.18 0.61 -14.99
CA ARG A 67 15.18 0.57 -16.06
C ARG A 67 14.55 1.93 -16.39
N ARG A 68 14.65 2.90 -15.47
CA ARG A 68 14.17 4.27 -15.67
C ARG A 68 15.05 5.10 -16.59
N LYS A 69 16.30 4.68 -16.82
CA LYS A 69 17.25 5.38 -17.69
C LYS A 69 16.83 5.19 -19.15
N MET A 70 17.02 6.23 -19.97
CA MET A 70 16.74 6.17 -21.42
C MET A 70 17.51 5.05 -22.11
N GLN A 71 18.74 4.82 -21.66
CA GLN A 71 19.57 3.67 -22.05
C GLN A 71 20.01 2.98 -20.76
N PHE A 72 19.54 1.75 -20.56
CA PHE A 72 19.91 0.93 -19.40
C PHE A 72 20.66 -0.31 -19.87
N ASP A 73 21.48 -0.87 -18.99
CA ASP A 73 22.19 -2.11 -19.24
C ASP A 73 21.24 -3.30 -19.04
N PRO A 74 20.90 -4.08 -20.09
CA PRO A 74 19.96 -5.18 -20.00
C PRO A 74 20.49 -6.36 -19.17
N VAL A 75 21.80 -6.43 -18.88
CA VAL A 75 22.40 -7.48 -18.05
C VAL A 75 22.23 -7.20 -16.55
N LYS A 76 22.10 -5.91 -16.19
CA LYS A 76 21.96 -5.48 -14.78
C LYS A 76 20.53 -5.46 -14.26
N VAL A 77 19.55 -5.55 -15.16
CA VAL A 77 18.13 -5.52 -14.81
C VAL A 77 17.48 -6.86 -15.15
N SER A 78 16.35 -7.18 -14.52
CA SER A 78 15.57 -8.37 -14.86
C SER A 78 15.10 -8.32 -16.33
N SER A 79 14.51 -9.37 -16.87
CA SER A 79 13.99 -9.35 -18.25
C SER A 79 12.71 -8.52 -18.40
N LEU A 80 12.42 -8.01 -19.60
CA LEU A 80 11.15 -7.31 -19.85
C LEU A 80 9.93 -8.20 -19.55
N GLY A 81 10.00 -9.49 -19.94
CA GLY A 81 8.93 -10.46 -19.65
C GLY A 81 8.66 -10.64 -18.17
N PHE A 82 9.70 -10.58 -17.33
CA PHE A 82 9.53 -10.59 -15.87
C PHE A 82 8.68 -9.40 -15.39
N PHE A 83 8.96 -8.19 -15.84
CA PHE A 83 8.19 -7.00 -15.44
C PHE A 83 6.78 -6.95 -16.00
N VAL A 84 6.55 -7.46 -17.21
CA VAL A 84 5.19 -7.59 -17.77
C VAL A 84 4.35 -8.54 -16.92
N ASN A 85 4.91 -9.70 -16.56
CA ASN A 85 4.21 -10.67 -15.72
C ASN A 85 4.02 -10.15 -14.30
N MET A 86 5.05 -9.57 -13.71
CA MET A 86 4.97 -9.01 -12.36
C MET A 86 4.01 -7.83 -12.29
N GLY A 87 3.97 -6.97 -13.31
CA GLY A 87 3.02 -5.87 -13.39
C GLY A 87 1.57 -6.36 -13.43
N ALA A 88 1.27 -7.39 -14.23
CA ALA A 88 -0.05 -8.00 -14.26
C ALA A 88 -0.44 -8.59 -12.88
N VAL A 89 0.49 -9.29 -12.24
CA VAL A 89 0.30 -9.85 -10.89
C VAL A 89 0.03 -8.75 -9.86
N MET A 90 0.83 -7.67 -9.84
CA MET A 90 0.62 -6.54 -8.93
C MET A 90 -0.76 -5.90 -9.14
N VAL A 91 -1.20 -5.72 -10.40
CA VAL A 91 -2.55 -5.23 -10.69
C VAL A 91 -3.61 -6.15 -10.12
N THR A 92 -3.47 -7.48 -10.29
CA THR A 92 -4.41 -8.44 -9.70
C THR A 92 -4.43 -8.36 -8.17
N LEU A 93 -3.29 -8.18 -7.51
CA LEU A 93 -3.21 -7.98 -6.06
C LEU A 93 -3.93 -6.69 -5.61
N SER A 94 -3.92 -5.65 -6.44
CA SER A 94 -4.59 -4.37 -6.17
C SER A 94 -6.08 -4.34 -6.53
N MET A 95 -6.54 -5.19 -7.45
CA MET A 95 -7.95 -5.28 -7.87
C MET A 95 -8.99 -5.30 -6.72
N PRO A 96 -8.82 -6.06 -5.62
CA PRO A 96 -9.81 -6.08 -4.54
C PRO A 96 -9.99 -4.74 -3.82
N TYR A 97 -9.06 -3.78 -3.97
CA TYR A 97 -9.18 -2.43 -3.41
C TYR A 97 -9.85 -1.45 -4.39
N ILE A 98 -9.70 -1.70 -5.68
CA ILE A 98 -10.20 -0.83 -6.76
C ILE A 98 -11.64 -1.21 -7.15
N LEU A 99 -11.94 -2.50 -7.26
CA LEU A 99 -13.20 -3.03 -7.83
C LEU A 99 -14.20 -3.50 -6.78
N SER A 100 -13.94 -3.27 -5.49
CA SER A 100 -14.87 -3.71 -4.45
C SER A 100 -16.13 -2.85 -4.46
N LYS A 101 -17.30 -3.49 -4.32
CA LYS A 101 -18.57 -2.79 -4.09
C LYS A 101 -18.60 -2.04 -2.75
N LYS A 102 -17.71 -2.42 -1.82
CA LYS A 102 -17.45 -1.72 -0.57
C LYS A 102 -16.36 -0.69 -0.83
N ASP A 103 -16.43 0.48 -0.20
CA ASP A 103 -15.47 1.57 -0.38
C ASP A 103 -14.10 1.26 0.25
N ARG A 104 -13.42 0.22 -0.23
CA ARG A 104 -12.10 -0.25 0.23
C ARG A 104 -10.96 0.65 -0.24
N ILE A 105 -11.25 1.63 -1.09
CA ILE A 105 -10.27 2.64 -1.48
C ILE A 105 -9.90 3.52 -0.29
N SER A 106 -10.81 3.73 0.66
CA SER A 106 -10.55 4.44 1.92
C SER A 106 -9.48 3.76 2.79
N THR A 107 -9.22 2.47 2.58
CA THR A 107 -8.15 1.72 3.25
C THR A 107 -6.76 2.10 2.72
N VAL A 108 -6.68 2.68 1.51
CA VAL A 108 -5.41 3.13 0.94
C VAL A 108 -5.04 4.46 1.60
N ASN A 109 -3.93 4.47 2.33
CA ASN A 109 -3.46 5.67 3.03
C ASN A 109 -3.03 6.75 2.02
N PRO A 110 -3.72 7.91 1.94
CA PRO A 110 -3.35 8.99 1.02
C PRO A 110 -2.02 9.66 1.39
N ARG A 111 -1.61 9.57 2.66
CA ARG A 111 -0.35 10.10 3.20
C ARG A 111 0.80 9.09 3.13
N PHE A 112 0.63 7.97 2.42
CA PHE A 112 1.63 6.90 2.34
C PHE A 112 3.04 7.39 1.94
N LEU A 113 3.13 8.39 1.07
CA LEU A 113 4.40 8.94 0.59
C LEU A 113 5.11 9.87 1.59
N LEU A 114 4.43 10.27 2.67
CA LEU A 114 4.98 11.15 3.70
C LEU A 114 5.67 10.37 4.82
N GLY A 115 5.31 9.10 5.01
CA GLY A 115 5.91 8.22 6.01
C GLY A 115 7.13 7.46 5.51
N LYS A 116 7.62 6.55 6.35
CA LYS A 116 8.68 5.59 6.00
C LYS A 116 8.18 4.65 4.90
N SER A 117 8.70 4.83 3.68
CA SER A 117 8.40 3.95 2.57
C SER A 117 9.49 2.90 2.33
N ARG A 118 9.09 1.72 1.87
CA ARG A 118 10.00 0.63 1.46
C ARG A 118 10.71 0.93 0.13
N VAL A 119 10.21 1.90 -0.63
CA VAL A 119 10.75 2.30 -1.93
C VAL A 119 11.24 3.74 -1.83
N ASP A 120 12.44 4.00 -2.37
CA ASP A 120 12.99 5.35 -2.44
C ASP A 120 12.40 6.13 -3.62
N TYR A 121 11.67 7.19 -3.32
CA TYR A 121 11.06 8.10 -4.29
C TYR A 121 11.83 9.42 -4.46
N ASN A 122 12.98 9.61 -3.82
CA ASN A 122 13.71 10.87 -3.86
C ASN A 122 14.13 11.30 -5.26
N LEU A 123 14.40 10.32 -6.13
CA LEU A 123 14.78 10.54 -7.52
C LEU A 123 13.59 10.65 -8.49
N CYS A 124 12.36 10.50 -8.01
CA CYS A 124 11.17 10.60 -8.86
C CYS A 124 10.71 12.06 -8.97
N THR A 125 10.52 12.54 -10.21
CA THR A 125 9.82 13.81 -10.46
C THR A 125 8.37 13.69 -10.02
N ARG A 126 7.91 14.64 -9.22
CA ARG A 126 6.56 14.65 -8.64
C ARG A 126 5.64 15.58 -9.45
N LEU A 127 4.33 15.38 -9.32
CA LEU A 127 3.31 16.09 -10.10
C LEU A 127 3.34 17.61 -9.89
N HIS A 128 3.39 18.07 -8.64
CA HIS A 128 3.33 19.49 -8.29
C HIS A 128 3.97 19.78 -6.93
N THR A 129 5.16 19.25 -6.66
CA THR A 129 5.85 19.48 -5.40
C THR A 129 7.34 19.19 -5.52
N THR A 130 8.17 19.88 -4.75
CA THR A 130 9.59 19.59 -4.67
C THR A 130 9.89 18.68 -3.47
N THR A 131 11.09 18.10 -3.45
CA THR A 131 11.55 17.30 -2.29
C THR A 131 11.66 18.15 -1.02
N LEU A 132 11.94 19.46 -1.17
CA LEU A 132 12.02 20.38 -0.03
C LEU A 132 10.63 20.59 0.59
N ASP A 133 9.64 20.90 -0.24
CA ASP A 133 8.26 21.15 0.22
C ASP A 133 7.68 19.94 0.95
N LEU A 134 8.02 18.72 0.52
CA LEU A 134 7.58 17.50 1.20
C LEU A 134 8.23 17.31 2.57
N LYS A 135 9.51 17.65 2.73
CA LYS A 135 10.16 17.59 4.04
C LYS A 135 9.52 18.58 5.01
N GLN A 136 9.22 19.78 4.53
CA GLN A 136 8.50 20.78 5.33
C GLN A 136 7.10 20.30 5.70
N LEU A 137 6.40 19.65 4.77
CA LEU A 137 5.07 19.09 5.03
C LEU A 137 5.11 17.90 5.99
N ALA A 138 6.15 17.06 5.93
CA ALA A 138 6.36 15.98 6.89
C ALA A 138 6.60 16.53 8.30
N LEU A 139 7.47 17.54 8.44
CA LEU A 139 7.72 18.22 9.73
C LEU A 139 6.44 18.85 10.29
N ARG A 140 5.67 19.57 9.47
CA ARG A 140 4.41 20.18 9.92
C ARG A 140 3.42 19.14 10.44
N LEU A 141 3.37 17.97 9.81
CA LEU A 141 2.48 16.88 10.26
C LEU A 141 2.97 16.21 11.54
N GLU A 142 4.28 16.16 11.77
CA GLU A 142 4.88 15.70 13.03
C GLU A 142 4.55 16.69 14.16
N GLU A 143 4.69 18.00 13.91
CA GLU A 143 4.28 19.08 14.84
C GLU A 143 2.77 19.01 15.16
N GLU A 144 1.91 18.88 14.14
CA GLU A 144 0.45 18.69 14.32
C GLU A 144 0.07 17.37 14.99
N GLN A 145 0.95 16.36 15.03
CA GLN A 145 0.74 15.13 15.78
C GLN A 145 1.11 15.30 17.24
N GLU A 146 2.26 15.91 17.50
CA GLU A 146 2.70 16.26 18.85
C GLU A 146 1.66 17.16 19.55
N ASP A 147 1.19 18.23 18.90
CA ASP A 147 0.18 19.14 19.46
C ASP A 147 -1.14 18.41 19.83
N ARG A 148 -1.55 17.39 19.05
CA ARG A 148 -2.74 16.60 19.39
C ARG A 148 -2.53 15.62 20.53
N ASP A 149 -1.32 15.07 20.68
CA ASP A 149 -1.02 14.14 21.77
C ASP A 149 -0.93 14.92 23.10
N TYR A 150 -0.43 16.17 23.10
CA TYR A 150 -0.45 17.06 24.28
C TYR A 150 -1.85 17.48 24.75
N ASP A 151 -2.83 17.60 23.84
CA ASP A 151 -4.22 17.94 24.22
C ASP A 151 -4.95 16.75 24.89
N VAL A 152 -4.58 15.50 24.57
CA VAL A 152 -5.20 14.30 25.18
C VAL A 152 -4.74 14.07 26.61
N ASP A 153 -3.44 14.29 26.89
CA ASP A 153 -2.88 14.11 28.24
C ASP A 153 -3.48 15.11 29.26
N LYS A 154 -3.95 16.28 28.79
CA LYS A 154 -4.56 17.30 29.65
C LYS A 154 -5.97 16.94 30.10
N ASP A 155 -6.73 16.25 29.24
CA ASP A 155 -8.08 15.77 29.56
C ASP A 155 -8.06 14.54 30.49
N GLU A 156 -6.93 13.81 30.58
CA GLU A 156 -6.72 12.72 31.55
C GLU A 156 -6.29 13.24 32.93
N GLU A 157 -5.42 14.26 33.02
CA GLU A 157 -5.06 14.90 34.29
C GLU A 157 -6.25 15.65 34.93
N ASP A 158 -7.10 16.31 34.14
CA ASP A 158 -8.30 17.01 34.65
C ASP A 158 -9.40 16.04 35.15
N ASN A 159 -9.37 14.75 34.77
CA ASN A 159 -10.32 13.73 35.26
C ASN A 159 -9.87 13.05 36.56
N GLU A 160 -8.57 13.03 36.88
CA GLU A 160 -8.07 12.46 38.13
C GLU A 160 -8.27 13.42 39.33
N GLU A 161 -8.29 14.74 39.11
CA GLU A 161 -8.54 15.72 40.19
C GLU A 161 -10.02 15.74 40.68
N ASP A 162 -10.97 15.29 39.86
CA ASP A 162 -12.40 15.24 40.21
C ASP A 162 -12.79 13.98 41.03
N GLU A 163 -12.01 12.89 41.01
CA GLU A 163 -12.29 11.71 41.84
C GLU A 163 -11.75 11.82 43.28
N GLU A 164 -10.68 12.57 43.52
CA GLU A 164 -10.11 12.73 44.88
C GLU A 164 -10.94 13.65 45.79
N THR A 165 -11.71 14.60 45.23
CA THR A 165 -12.54 15.53 46.02
C THR A 165 -13.93 14.99 46.36
N ALA A 166 -14.39 13.92 45.70
CA ALA A 166 -15.69 13.29 45.99
C ALA A 166 -15.65 12.31 47.19
N GLY A 167 -14.47 11.79 47.56
CA GLY A 167 -14.30 10.85 48.67
C GLY A 167 -14.50 11.46 50.06
N ASP A 168 -14.10 12.72 50.25
CA ASP A 168 -14.06 13.36 51.57
C ASP A 168 -15.41 13.94 52.03
N SER A 169 -16.39 14.08 51.12
CA SER A 169 -17.74 14.59 51.43
C SER A 169 -18.72 13.50 51.89
N ALA A 170 -18.47 12.24 51.53
CA ALA A 170 -19.37 11.12 51.86
C ALA A 170 -19.26 10.66 53.33
N ASP A 171 -18.06 10.73 53.91
CA ASP A 171 -17.83 10.30 55.31
C ASP A 171 -18.40 11.28 56.35
N ALA A 172 -18.47 12.57 56.03
CA ALA A 172 -19.06 13.58 56.92
C ALA A 172 -20.59 13.39 57.11
N HIS A 173 -21.29 12.87 56.10
CA HIS A 173 -22.74 12.65 56.16
C HIS A 173 -23.14 11.36 56.88
N HIS A 174 -22.25 10.35 56.94
CA HIS A 174 -22.53 9.10 57.65
C HIS A 174 -22.38 9.24 59.17
N GLN A 175 -21.51 10.13 59.63
CA GLN A 175 -21.23 10.32 61.07
C GLN A 175 -22.29 11.18 61.77
N GLN A 176 -22.92 12.14 61.09
CA GLN A 176 -24.03 12.93 61.64
C GLN A 176 -25.33 12.14 61.85
N GLN A 177 -25.60 11.09 61.06
CA GLN A 177 -26.82 10.29 61.21
C GLN A 177 -26.75 9.24 62.34
N GLN A 178 -25.57 8.99 62.90
CA GLN A 178 -25.41 8.07 64.03
C GLN A 178 -25.58 8.76 65.39
N GLU A 179 -25.35 10.07 65.50
CA GLU A 179 -25.53 10.82 66.75
C GLU A 179 -27.00 11.20 67.03
N GLU A 180 -27.83 11.35 66.00
CA GLU A 180 -29.26 11.70 66.15
C GLU A 180 -30.16 10.53 66.61
N LYS A 181 -29.64 9.29 66.62
CA LYS A 181 -30.39 8.10 67.05
C LYS A 181 -30.09 7.65 68.49
N ALA A 182 -29.24 8.38 69.22
CA ALA A 182 -28.85 8.04 70.58
C ALA A 182 -29.25 9.08 71.66
N GLY A 183 -30.03 10.11 71.29
CA GLY A 183 -30.54 11.15 72.19
C GLY A 183 -32.02 10.99 72.53
#